data_AF-A0A938IY79-F1
#
_entry.id   AF-A0A938IY79-F1
#
_cell.length_a   1.000
_cell.length_b   1.000
_cell.length_c   1.000
_cell.angle_alpha   90.00
_cell.angle_beta   90.00
_cell.angle_gamma   90.00
#
_symmetry.space_group_name_H-M   'P 1'
#
loop_
_entity.id
_entity.type
_entity.pdbx_description
1 polymer ?
#
loop_
_entity_poly.entity_id
_entity_poly.type
_entity_poly.pdbx_seq_one_letter_code
_entity_poly.pdbx_strand_id
1 'polypeptide(L)'
;MARTGRPPVPIEKKRARGNPGKRPLPDPATTPALPAVEVLPDPTRPLGPPGRELWDRAWTAGAAWIARTDLELLLMTCEQLDERVALRAHALQSPGDLDRRRALRDLDKQIVGNLSLLGFTPTDRTRLGLAEVKRASKLEELRSRRSAG
;
A
#
# COMPACT_ATOMS: atom_id res chain seq x y z
N MET A 1 -0.77 -16.52 -12.14
CA MET A 1 -0.09 -16.46 -13.46
C MET A 1 0.77 -15.20 -13.52
N ALA A 2 2.09 -15.31 -13.49
CA ALA A 2 3.00 -14.17 -13.61
C ALA A 2 3.08 -13.74 -15.08
N ARG A 3 2.47 -12.60 -15.44
CA ARG A 3 2.61 -12.04 -16.80
C ARG A 3 4.00 -11.39 -16.90
N THR A 4 4.86 -12.02 -17.70
CA THR A 4 6.18 -11.54 -18.12
C THR A 4 6.04 -10.31 -19.01
N GLY A 5 5.94 -9.14 -18.39
CA GLY A 5 6.00 -7.84 -19.06
C GLY A 5 6.65 -6.83 -18.13
N ARG A 6 7.38 -5.85 -18.69
CA ARG A 6 7.99 -4.78 -17.90
C ARG A 6 6.90 -4.09 -17.07
N PRO A 7 7.09 -3.90 -15.76
CA PRO A 7 6.07 -3.29 -14.91
C PRO A 7 5.65 -1.92 -15.48
N PRO A 8 4.35 -1.60 -15.47
CA PRO A 8 3.86 -0.37 -16.05
C PRO A 8 4.51 0.84 -15.38
N VAL A 9 4.98 1.81 -16.17
CA VAL A 9 5.53 3.05 -15.61
C VAL A 9 4.42 3.78 -14.85
N PRO A 10 4.66 4.20 -13.58
CA PRO A 10 3.68 4.93 -12.80
C PRO A 10 3.14 6.17 -13.51
N ILE A 11 1.86 6.48 -13.34
CA ILE A 11 1.20 7.59 -14.06
C ILE A 11 1.83 8.94 -13.67
N GLU A 12 2.23 9.11 -12.42
CA GLU A 12 2.93 10.30 -11.91
C GLU A 12 4.24 10.54 -12.68
N LYS A 13 5.00 9.45 -12.92
CA LYS A 13 6.24 9.49 -13.73
C LYS A 13 5.95 9.71 -15.22
N LYS A 14 4.82 9.23 -15.75
CA LYS A 14 4.41 9.52 -17.13
C LYS A 14 4.10 10.99 -17.32
N ARG A 15 3.41 11.63 -16.37
CA ARG A 15 3.15 13.09 -16.38
C ARG A 15 4.43 13.91 -16.30
N ALA A 16 5.29 13.61 -15.32
CA ALA A 16 6.57 14.31 -15.14
C ALA A 16 7.46 14.26 -16.40
N ARG A 17 7.34 13.20 -17.20
CA ARG A 17 8.09 13.01 -18.46
C ARG A 17 7.33 13.52 -19.70
N GLY A 18 6.22 14.25 -19.54
CA GLY A 18 5.45 14.80 -20.66
C GLY A 18 4.66 13.77 -21.47
N ASN A 19 4.23 12.68 -20.85
CA ASN A 19 3.44 11.60 -21.48
C ASN A 19 4.05 11.05 -22.79
N PRO A 20 5.25 10.43 -22.75
CA PRO A 20 5.94 9.99 -23.97
C PRO A 20 5.18 8.90 -24.74
N GLY A 21 4.24 8.20 -24.09
CA GLY A 21 3.40 7.19 -24.72
C GLY A 21 2.17 7.76 -25.45
N LYS A 22 1.93 9.07 -25.36
CA LYS A 22 0.82 9.83 -26.00
C LYS A 22 -0.60 9.28 -25.78
N ARG A 23 -0.78 8.25 -24.94
CA ARG A 23 -2.11 7.75 -24.55
C ARG A 23 -2.77 8.76 -23.62
N PRO A 24 -4.09 8.97 -23.72
CA PRO A 24 -4.82 9.81 -22.77
C PRO A 24 -4.53 9.35 -21.34
N LEU A 25 -4.11 10.29 -20.50
CA LEU A 25 -3.97 10.07 -19.07
C LEU A 25 -5.28 10.51 -18.39
N PRO A 26 -5.69 9.89 -17.27
CA PRO A 26 -6.83 10.37 -16.47
C PRO A 26 -6.69 11.88 -16.18
N ASP A 27 -7.78 12.64 -16.13
CA ASP A 27 -7.71 14.06 -15.77
C ASP A 27 -7.59 14.18 -14.25
N PRO A 28 -6.54 14.84 -13.70
CA PRO A 28 -6.35 14.93 -12.26
C PRO A 28 -7.44 15.76 -11.56
N ALA A 29 -8.22 16.55 -12.31
CA ALA A 29 -9.41 17.25 -11.81
C ALA A 29 -10.65 16.34 -11.70
N THR A 30 -10.66 15.21 -12.39
CA THR A 30 -11.74 14.18 -12.29
C THR A 30 -11.40 13.05 -11.33
N THR A 31 -10.18 13.02 -10.79
CA THR A 31 -9.80 12.03 -9.77
C THR A 31 -10.55 12.36 -8.47
N PRO A 32 -11.44 11.47 -7.98
CA PRO A 32 -12.18 11.75 -6.76
C PRO A 32 -11.19 11.89 -5.59
N ALA A 33 -11.25 13.04 -4.92
CA ALA A 33 -10.60 13.22 -3.63
C ALA A 33 -11.31 12.30 -2.63
N LEU A 34 -10.60 11.31 -2.10
CA LEU A 34 -11.18 10.37 -1.15
C LEU A 34 -11.14 11.01 0.25
N PRO A 35 -12.24 10.93 1.02
CA PRO A 35 -12.36 11.61 2.30
C PRO A 35 -11.25 11.14 3.24
N ALA A 36 -10.64 12.08 3.97
CA ALA A 36 -9.67 11.73 4.99
C ALA A 36 -10.37 10.92 6.09
N VAL A 37 -9.79 9.79 6.49
CA VAL A 37 -10.25 9.04 7.66
C VAL A 37 -9.95 9.87 8.91
N GLU A 38 -10.99 10.36 9.60
CA GLU A 38 -10.86 11.21 10.80
C GLU A 38 -10.40 10.44 12.04
N VAL A 39 -10.72 9.14 12.13
CA VAL A 39 -10.33 8.26 13.24
C VAL A 39 -9.73 6.96 12.67
N LEU A 40 -8.47 6.70 13.01
CA LEU A 40 -7.78 5.46 12.65
C LEU A 40 -8.49 4.30 13.38
N PRO A 41 -9.02 3.29 12.67
CA PRO A 41 -9.63 2.15 13.33
C PRO A 41 -8.56 1.32 14.06
N ASP A 42 -8.88 0.85 15.26
CA ASP A 42 -8.03 -0.12 15.94
C ASP A 42 -8.10 -1.48 15.23
N PRO A 43 -6.98 -2.22 15.16
CA PRO A 43 -6.98 -3.55 14.59
C PRO A 43 -7.83 -4.49 15.45
N THR A 44 -8.65 -5.31 14.81
CA THR A 44 -9.54 -6.26 15.52
C THR A 44 -8.79 -7.48 16.08
N ARG A 45 -7.51 -7.63 15.73
CA ARG A 45 -6.62 -8.71 16.15
C ARG A 45 -5.35 -8.11 16.76
N PRO A 46 -4.74 -8.76 17.77
CA PRO A 46 -3.51 -8.28 18.38
C PRO A 46 -2.38 -8.32 17.36
N LEU A 47 -1.65 -7.22 17.22
CA LEU A 47 -0.49 -7.10 16.34
C LEU A 47 0.76 -6.85 17.17
N GLY A 48 1.88 -7.43 16.74
CA GLY A 48 3.20 -7.07 17.21
C GLY A 48 3.66 -5.72 16.66
N PRO A 49 4.84 -5.24 17.07
CA PRO A 49 5.32 -3.93 16.63
C PRO A 49 5.44 -3.79 15.09
N PRO A 50 6.00 -4.76 14.34
CA PRO A 50 6.06 -4.68 12.87
C PRO A 50 4.69 -4.59 12.20
N GLY A 51 3.74 -5.42 12.63
CA GLY A 51 2.38 -5.44 12.11
C GLY A 51 1.64 -4.15 12.42
N ARG A 52 1.78 -3.64 13.65
CA ARG A 52 1.20 -2.36 14.07
C ARG A 52 1.74 -1.19 13.24
N GLU A 53 3.04 -1.17 12.96
CA GLU A 53 3.63 -0.13 12.11
C GLU A 53 3.05 -0.16 10.68
N LEU A 54 2.84 -1.35 10.11
CA LEU A 54 2.16 -1.44 8.80
C LEU A 54 0.71 -0.96 8.89
N TRP A 55 -0.04 -1.36 9.92
CA TRP A 55 -1.41 -0.92 10.14
C TRP A 55 -1.52 0.61 10.20
N ASP A 56 -0.69 1.24 11.02
CA ASP A 56 -0.68 2.70 11.16
C ASP A 56 -0.28 3.38 9.84
N ARG A 57 0.69 2.81 9.09
CA ARG A 57 1.04 3.30 7.74
C ARG A 57 -0.09 3.11 6.73
N ALA A 58 -0.85 2.02 6.82
CA ALA A 58 -1.99 1.77 5.95
C ALA A 58 -3.05 2.85 6.11
N TRP A 59 -3.31 3.30 7.33
CA TRP A 59 -4.31 4.33 7.59
C TRP A 59 -3.78 5.76 7.53
N THR A 60 -2.47 5.98 7.63
CA THR A 60 -1.89 7.31 7.43
C THR A 60 -1.53 7.58 5.97
N ALA A 61 -0.98 6.61 5.23
CA ALA A 61 -0.59 6.80 3.83
C ALA A 61 -1.57 6.18 2.84
N GLY A 62 -2.26 5.10 3.23
CA GLY A 62 -3.17 4.32 2.37
C GLY A 62 -4.66 4.52 2.64
N ALA A 63 -5.06 5.29 3.66
CA ALA A 63 -6.47 5.54 3.99
C ALA A 63 -7.28 6.10 2.82
N ALA A 64 -6.59 6.70 1.85
CA ALA A 64 -7.22 7.22 0.67
C ALA A 64 -7.66 6.13 -0.32
N TRP A 65 -7.22 4.86 -0.23
CA TRP A 65 -7.65 3.80 -1.15
C TRP A 65 -7.85 2.42 -0.55
N ILE A 66 -7.42 2.19 0.69
CA ILE A 66 -7.71 0.97 1.42
C ILE A 66 -9.19 0.99 1.80
N ALA A 67 -9.97 0.04 1.26
CA ALA A 67 -11.38 -0.10 1.52
C ALA A 67 -11.64 -1.08 2.67
N ARG A 68 -12.88 -1.09 3.20
CA ARG A 68 -13.29 -2.07 4.23
C ARG A 68 -13.13 -3.52 3.77
N THR A 69 -13.22 -3.77 2.46
CA THR A 69 -13.01 -5.09 1.85
C THR A 69 -11.56 -5.58 1.94
N ASP A 70 -10.60 -4.65 2.09
CA ASP A 70 -9.17 -4.97 2.16
C ASP A 70 -8.71 -5.26 3.59
N LEU A 71 -9.57 -5.05 4.60
CA LEU A 71 -9.22 -5.16 6.03
C LEU A 71 -8.65 -6.53 6.39
N GLU A 72 -9.27 -7.59 5.89
CA GLU A 72 -8.85 -8.96 6.23
C GLU A 72 -7.46 -9.24 5.66
N LEU A 73 -7.22 -8.89 4.39
CA LEU A 73 -5.92 -9.05 3.75
C LEU A 73 -4.86 -8.17 4.42
N LEU A 74 -5.22 -6.94 4.82
CA LEU A 74 -4.33 -6.05 5.56
C LEU A 74 -3.95 -6.63 6.92
N LEU A 75 -4.91 -7.12 7.70
CA LEU A 75 -4.66 -7.75 9.00
C LEU A 75 -3.75 -8.97 8.87
N MET A 76 -4.05 -9.88 7.93
CA MET A 76 -3.19 -11.03 7.65
C MET A 76 -1.76 -10.59 7.29
N THR A 77 -1.61 -9.53 6.50
CA THR A 77 -0.28 -9.03 6.12
C THR A 77 0.47 -8.43 7.31
N CYS A 78 -0.24 -7.79 8.24
CA CYS A 78 0.34 -7.28 9.48
C CYS A 78 0.86 -8.41 10.36
N GLU A 79 0.06 -9.46 10.57
CA GLU A 79 0.44 -10.65 11.34
C GLU A 79 1.65 -11.36 10.70
N GLN A 80 1.67 -11.48 9.37
CA GLN A 80 2.80 -12.06 8.63
C GLN A 80 4.10 -11.26 8.82
N LEU A 81 4.04 -9.93 8.97
CA LEU A 81 5.23 -9.13 9.27
C LEU A 81 5.76 -9.39 10.68
N ASP A 82 4.88 -9.62 11.64
CA ASP A 82 5.27 -10.01 13.00
C ASP A 82 5.97 -11.37 12.98
N GLU A 83 5.35 -12.36 12.32
CA GLU A 83 5.92 -13.70 12.14
C GLU A 83 7.28 -13.65 11.45
N ARG A 84 7.41 -12.82 10.41
CA ARG A 84 8.65 -12.65 9.65
C ARG A 84 9.81 -12.24 10.53
N VAL A 85 9.60 -11.35 11.52
CA VAL A 85 10.66 -10.93 12.43
C VAL A 85 11.12 -12.09 13.30
N ALA A 86 10.19 -12.87 13.86
CA ALA A 86 10.51 -14.06 14.65
C ALA A 86 11.27 -15.10 13.80
N LEU A 87 10.76 -15.41 12.61
CA LEU A 87 11.36 -16.39 11.71
C LEU A 87 12.76 -15.96 11.24
N ARG A 88 12.95 -14.66 10.96
CA ARG A 88 14.27 -14.12 10.61
C ARG A 88 15.27 -14.25 11.76
N ALA A 89 14.84 -14.00 13.00
CA ALA A 89 15.72 -14.18 14.16
C ALA A 89 16.20 -15.63 14.28
N HIS A 90 15.29 -16.61 14.14
CA HIS A 90 15.65 -18.03 14.14
C HIS A 90 16.56 -18.42 12.98
N ALA A 91 16.29 -17.92 11.76
CA ALA A 91 17.11 -18.21 10.59
C ALA A 91 18.54 -17.67 10.71
N LEU A 92 18.73 -16.54 11.41
CA LEU A 92 20.05 -15.96 11.67
C LEU A 92 20.82 -16.72 12.75
N GLN A 93 20.13 -17.25 13.76
CA GLN A 93 20.75 -18.06 14.82
C GLN A 93 21.16 -19.46 14.34
N SER A 94 20.56 -19.96 13.26
CA SER A 94 20.89 -21.27 12.69
C SER A 94 21.24 -21.18 11.19
N PRO A 95 22.42 -20.63 10.83
CA PRO A 95 22.82 -20.46 9.43
C PRO A 95 23.10 -21.76 8.67
N GLY A 96 22.89 -22.94 9.25
CA GLY A 96 22.90 -24.22 8.54
C GLY A 96 21.49 -24.67 8.09
N ASP A 97 20.44 -24.13 8.72
CA ASP A 97 19.07 -24.55 8.48
C ASP A 97 18.54 -23.97 7.17
N LEU A 98 18.53 -24.81 6.13
CA LEU A 98 18.06 -24.42 4.80
C LEU A 98 16.54 -24.32 4.74
N ASP A 99 15.82 -25.09 5.55
CA ASP A 99 14.36 -25.13 5.51
C ASP A 99 13.75 -23.88 6.15
N ARG A 100 14.30 -23.42 7.29
CA ARG A 100 13.92 -22.13 7.89
C ARG A 100 14.17 -20.95 6.94
N ARG A 101 15.27 -21.01 6.17
CA ARG A 101 15.57 -19.96 5.17
C ARG A 101 14.65 -20.01 3.95
N ARG A 102 14.22 -21.20 3.53
CA ARG A 102 13.18 -21.35 2.50
C ARG A 102 11.85 -20.80 2.99
N ALA A 103 11.42 -21.19 4.19
CA ALA A 103 10.20 -20.67 4.81
C ALA A 103 10.21 -19.13 4.90
N LEU A 104 11.33 -18.53 5.32
CA LEU A 104 11.46 -17.07 5.37
C LEU A 104 11.31 -16.42 3.98
N ARG A 105 11.94 -16.99 2.94
CA ARG A 105 11.83 -16.48 1.57
C ARG A 105 10.42 -16.65 0.99
N ASP A 106 9.71 -17.70 1.39
CA ASP A 106 8.35 -17.94 0.93
C ASP A 106 7.36 -16.99 1.63
N LEU A 107 7.54 -16.75 2.93
CA LEU A 107 6.82 -15.72 3.66
C LEU A 107 7.10 -14.32 3.07
N ASP A 108 8.36 -14.00 2.75
CA ASP A 108 8.73 -12.75 2.06
C ASP A 108 7.95 -12.56 0.75
N LYS A 109 7.84 -13.62 -0.07
CA LYS A 109 7.09 -13.55 -1.34
C LYS A 109 5.60 -13.32 -1.10
N GLN A 110 5.01 -13.98 -0.10
CA GLN A 110 3.60 -13.80 0.24
C GLN A 110 3.33 -12.36 0.69
N ILE A 111 4.17 -11.83 1.59
CA ILE A 111 4.06 -10.44 2.06
C ILE A 111 4.16 -9.46 0.90
N VAL A 112 5.14 -9.62 0.00
CA VAL A 112 5.29 -8.76 -1.19
C VAL A 112 4.05 -8.87 -2.08
N GLY A 113 3.51 -10.07 -2.28
CA GLY A 113 2.27 -10.28 -3.02
C GLY A 113 1.08 -9.52 -2.42
N ASN A 114 0.90 -9.63 -1.11
CA ASN A 114 -0.19 -8.95 -0.41
C ASN A 114 -0.03 -7.43 -0.44
N LEU A 115 1.17 -6.90 -0.21
CA LEU A 115 1.46 -5.47 -0.34
C LEU A 115 1.18 -4.94 -1.75
N SER A 116 1.43 -5.76 -2.78
CA SER A 116 1.08 -5.42 -4.16
C SER A 116 -0.41 -5.44 -4.45
N LEU A 117 -1.16 -6.36 -3.83
CA LEU A 117 -2.63 -6.38 -3.93
C LEU A 117 -3.25 -5.16 -3.23
N LEU A 118 -2.70 -4.79 -2.07
CA LEU A 118 -3.12 -3.62 -1.28
C LEU A 118 -2.65 -2.27 -1.86
N GLY A 119 -1.92 -2.26 -2.98
CA GLY A 119 -1.47 -1.02 -3.63
C GLY A 119 -0.42 -0.25 -2.82
N PHE A 120 0.43 -0.93 -2.04
CA PHE A 120 1.49 -0.26 -1.28
C PHE A 120 2.72 0.12 -2.10
N THR A 121 2.81 -0.26 -3.38
CA THR A 121 3.85 0.22 -4.30
C THR A 121 3.28 1.24 -5.30
N PRO A 122 4.06 2.26 -5.74
CA PRO A 122 3.60 3.23 -6.73
C PRO A 122 3.14 2.60 -8.06
N THR A 123 3.82 1.53 -8.48
CA THR A 123 3.46 0.75 -9.67
C THR A 123 2.11 0.07 -9.50
N ASP A 124 1.86 -0.52 -8.32
CA ASP A 124 0.60 -1.20 -8.03
C ASP A 124 -0.56 -0.20 -7.90
N ARG A 125 -0.34 0.98 -7.32
CA ARG A 125 -1.35 2.06 -7.31
C ARG A 125 -1.72 2.48 -8.72
N THR A 126 -0.74 2.61 -9.61
CA THR A 126 -0.99 2.88 -11.03
C THR A 126 -1.81 1.78 -11.69
N ARG A 127 -1.55 0.50 -11.37
CA ARG A 127 -2.34 -0.62 -11.88
C ARG A 127 -3.79 -0.58 -11.38
N LEU A 128 -4.00 -0.14 -10.14
CA LEU A 128 -5.31 -0.04 -9.51
C LEU A 128 -6.07 1.26 -9.88
N GLY A 129 -5.49 2.15 -10.68
CA GLY A 129 -6.10 3.45 -11.02
C GLY A 129 -6.04 4.48 -9.89
N LEU A 130 -5.22 4.23 -8.87
CA LEU A 130 -5.10 5.03 -7.64
C LEU A 130 -3.85 5.94 -7.62
N ALA A 131 -3.15 6.06 -8.76
CA ALA A 131 -1.89 6.81 -8.87
C ALA A 131 -2.01 8.32 -8.62
N GLU A 132 -3.22 8.85 -8.54
CA GLU A 132 -3.43 10.30 -8.44
C GLU A 132 -4.28 10.69 -7.25
N VAL A 133 -4.47 9.77 -6.30
CA VAL A 133 -5.22 10.06 -5.09
C VAL A 133 -4.40 11.07 -4.27
N LYS A 134 -4.72 12.35 -4.46
CA LYS A 134 -4.27 13.42 -3.60
C LYS A 134 -4.95 13.19 -2.26
N ARG A 135 -4.16 13.07 -1.20
CA ARG A 135 -4.68 13.25 0.15
C ARG A 135 -5.30 14.65 0.16
N ALA A 136 -6.60 14.76 0.40
CA ALA A 136 -7.24 16.07 0.54
C ALA A 136 -6.43 16.87 1.55
N SER A 137 -5.80 17.94 1.07
CA SER A 137 -4.98 18.78 1.93
C SER A 137 -5.93 19.56 2.83
N LYS A 138 -5.57 19.75 4.10
CA LYS A 138 -6.29 20.62 5.04
C LYS A 138 -6.50 22.05 4.46
N LEU A 139 -5.68 22.45 3.49
CA LEU A 139 -5.83 23.69 2.71
C LEU A 139 -6.98 23.67 1.69
N GLU A 140 -7.27 22.53 1.05
CA GLU A 140 -8.44 22.39 0.15
C GLU A 140 -9.74 22.40 0.95
N GLU A 141 -9.74 21.76 2.13
CA GLU A 141 -10.87 21.79 3.07
C GLU A 141 -11.18 23.22 3.54
N LEU A 142 -10.16 23.98 3.95
CA LEU A 142 -10.31 25.40 4.32
C LEU A 142 -10.76 26.29 3.16
N ARG A 143 -10.36 26.00 1.92
CA ARG A 143 -10.80 26.74 0.73
C ARG A 143 -12.27 26.45 0.39
N SER A 144 -12.70 25.20 0.50
CA SER A 144 -14.10 24.80 0.27
C SER A 144 -15.06 25.46 1.26
N ARG A 145 -14.64 25.64 2.52
CA ARG A 145 -15.40 26.36 3.56
C ARG A 145 -15.49 27.87 3.31
N ARG A 146 -14.52 28.46 2.60
CA ARG A 146 -14.53 29.90 2.24
C ARG A 146 -15.34 30.22 0.99
N SER A 147 -15.57 29.24 0.11
CA SER A 147 -16.40 29.42 -1.08
C SER A 147 -17.88 29.11 -0.85
N ALA A 148 -18.24 28.56 0.32
CA ALA A 148 -19.61 28.20 0.69
C ALA A 148 -20.26 29.17 1.70
N GLY A 149 -19.64 30.34 1.93
CA GLY A 149 -20.17 31.45 2.73
C GLY A 149 -19.95 32.76 2.00
#